data_AF-A0A9Q3HVG5-F1
#
_entry.id   AF-A0A9Q3HVG5-F1
#
_cell.length_a   1.000
_cell.length_b   1.000
_cell.length_c   1.000
_cell.angle_alpha   90.00
_cell.angle_beta   90.00
_cell.angle_gamma   90.00
#
_symmetry.space_group_name_H-M   'P 1'
#
loop_
_entity.id
_entity.type
_entity.pdbx_description
1 polymer ?
#
loop_
_entity_poly.entity_id
_entity_poly.type
_entity_poly.pdbx_seq_one_letter_code
_entity_poly.pdbx_strand_id
1 'polypeptide(L)'
;MTLYNSIKTPAPENIHNIVPQTSTPFSKQTMQKAIKMLNYLTLHTWPDILFTTNLLSQFFSEPTRSHWNLVKHLLRYLNGTQGLGINYTKAQQHKDKLVGWADADYAT
;
A
#
# COMPACT_ATOMS: atom_id res chain seq x y z
N MET A 1 -19.05 -12.30 -14.19
CA MET A 1 -17.82 -11.53 -14.44
C MET A 1 -17.72 -10.49 -13.32
N THR A 2 -17.18 -10.89 -12.17
CA THR A 2 -17.29 -10.11 -10.92
C THR A 2 -16.23 -9.01 -10.88
N LEU A 3 -16.67 -7.79 -10.61
CA LEU A 3 -15.89 -6.57 -10.46
C LEU A 3 -14.82 -6.78 -9.38
N TYR A 4 -13.59 -7.07 -9.79
CA TYR A 4 -12.43 -7.05 -8.90
C TYR A 4 -12.13 -5.59 -8.57
N ASN A 5 -12.77 -5.06 -7.53
CA ASN A 5 -12.63 -3.67 -7.13
C ASN A 5 -11.17 -3.38 -6.77
N SER A 6 -10.47 -2.69 -7.66
CA SER A 6 -9.15 -2.13 -7.41
C SER A 6 -9.29 -1.05 -6.34
N ILE A 7 -8.53 -1.18 -5.28
CA ILE A 7 -8.52 -0.21 -4.17
C ILE A 7 -7.58 0.92 -4.60
N LYS A 8 -8.04 2.17 -4.49
CA LYS A 8 -7.25 3.35 -4.86
C LYS A 8 -6.25 3.79 -3.80
N THR A 9 -6.43 3.37 -2.54
CA THR A 9 -5.65 3.87 -1.40
C THR A 9 -4.88 2.74 -0.70
N PRO A 10 -3.55 2.90 -0.48
CA PRO A 10 -2.73 1.89 0.19
C PRO A 10 -3.05 1.78 1.68
N ALA A 11 -3.61 2.83 2.27
CA ALA A 11 -4.07 2.86 3.66
C ALA A 11 -5.60 3.00 3.70
N PRO A 12 -6.32 2.17 4.48
CA PRO A 12 -7.75 2.36 4.69
C PRO A 12 -8.03 3.57 5.59
N GLU A 13 -9.12 4.30 5.35
CA GLU A 13 -9.50 5.54 6.05
C GLU A 13 -9.77 5.35 7.56
N ASN A 14 -9.83 4.10 8.04
CA ASN A 14 -10.23 3.73 9.40
C ASN A 14 -9.10 3.04 10.20
N ILE A 15 -7.84 3.50 10.06
CA ILE A 15 -6.67 2.92 10.75
C ILE A 15 -6.88 2.75 12.26
N HIS A 16 -7.54 3.73 12.91
CA HIS A 16 -7.81 3.70 14.34
C HIS A 16 -8.93 2.73 14.77
N ASN A 17 -9.79 2.28 13.85
CA ASN A 17 -10.99 1.45 14.15
C ASN A 17 -10.83 -0.04 13.80
N ILE A 18 -9.69 -0.49 13.24
CA ILE A 18 -9.50 -1.90 12.83
C ILE A 18 -9.21 -2.83 14.02
N VAL A 19 -9.20 -2.31 15.24
CA VAL A 19 -9.06 -3.09 16.47
C VAL A 19 -10.42 -3.31 17.14
N PRO A 20 -11.21 -4.32 16.75
CA PRO A 20 -11.90 -5.10 17.76
C PRO A 20 -10.86 -5.98 18.44
N GLN A 21 -10.70 -5.82 19.76
CA GLN A 21 -9.87 -6.66 20.64
C GLN A 21 -10.26 -8.16 20.64
N THR A 22 -11.23 -8.56 19.81
CA THR A 22 -11.91 -9.87 19.79
C THR A 22 -11.76 -10.61 18.46
N SER A 23 -10.61 -10.54 17.80
CA SER A 23 -10.38 -11.24 16.52
C SER A 23 -9.53 -12.48 16.70
N THR A 24 -9.92 -13.57 16.00
CA THR A 24 -9.26 -14.88 16.09
C THR A 24 -7.75 -14.76 15.82
N PRO A 25 -6.90 -15.46 16.60
CA PRO A 25 -5.46 -15.45 16.39
C PRO A 25 -5.13 -15.96 14.99
N PHE A 26 -4.17 -15.31 14.33
CA PHE A 26 -3.69 -15.69 13.01
C PHE A 26 -2.27 -16.29 13.10
N SER A 27 -1.86 -17.05 12.09
CA SER A 27 -0.51 -17.61 12.04
C SER A 27 0.53 -16.50 12.00
N LYS A 28 1.36 -16.42 13.04
CA LYS A 28 2.48 -15.48 13.15
C LYS A 28 3.41 -15.60 11.96
N GLN A 29 3.89 -16.80 11.66
CA GLN A 29 4.83 -17.03 10.57
C GLN A 29 4.33 -16.49 9.22
N THR A 30 3.04 -16.68 8.92
CA THR A 30 2.44 -16.18 7.66
C THR A 30 2.43 -14.66 7.60
N MET A 31 2.04 -13.98 8.69
CA MET A 31 2.06 -12.52 8.75
C MET A 31 3.48 -11.98 8.63
N GLN A 32 4.44 -12.60 9.32
CA GLN A 32 5.84 -12.17 9.29
C GLN A 32 6.44 -12.26 7.88
N LYS A 33 6.16 -13.35 7.15
CA LYS A 33 6.61 -13.51 5.75
C LYS A 33 6.00 -12.45 4.85
N ALA A 34 4.70 -12.16 4.99
CA ALA A 34 4.04 -11.13 4.20
C ALA A 34 4.63 -9.74 4.46
N ILE A 35 4.85 -9.36 5.72
CA ILE A 35 5.44 -8.06 6.07
C ILE A 35 6.86 -7.93 5.51
N LYS A 36 7.68 -8.99 5.57
CA LYS A 36 9.02 -8.98 4.97
C LYS A 36 8.98 -8.74 3.46
N MET A 37 8.06 -9.39 2.76
CA MET A 37 7.88 -9.21 1.32
C MET A 37 7.41 -7.79 0.99
N LEU A 38 6.48 -7.25 1.78
CA LEU A 38 6.01 -5.87 1.62
C LEU A 38 7.13 -4.85 1.88
N ASN A 39 7.97 -5.07 2.89
CA ASN A 39 9.14 -4.22 3.16
C ASN A 39 10.18 -4.27 2.04
N TYR A 40 10.31 -5.40 1.34
CA TYR A 40 11.15 -5.47 0.15
C TYR A 40 10.57 -4.58 -0.97
N LEU A 41 9.26 -4.66 -1.22
CA LEU A 41 8.59 -3.84 -2.23
C LEU A 41 8.69 -2.34 -1.94
N THR A 42 8.56 -1.93 -0.68
CA THR A 42 8.66 -0.53 -0.26
C THR A 42 10.03 0.07 -0.57
N LEU A 43 11.09 -0.73 -0.43
CA LEU A 43 12.46 -0.26 -0.63
C LEU A 43 12.83 -0.13 -2.11
N HIS A 44 12.26 -0.97 -2.97
CA HIS A 44 12.73 -1.11 -4.36
C HIS A 44 11.83 -0.48 -5.41
N THR A 45 10.51 -0.56 -5.23
CA THR A 45 9.57 -0.30 -6.33
C THR A 45 8.48 0.67 -5.94
N TRP A 46 7.98 0.59 -4.70
CA TRP A 46 6.73 1.22 -4.31
C TRP A 46 6.83 1.85 -2.91
N PRO A 47 7.48 3.03 -2.78
CA PRO A 47 7.60 3.74 -1.51
C PRO A 47 6.26 4.27 -0.98
N ASP A 48 5.23 4.33 -1.84
CA ASP A 48 3.86 4.73 -1.52
C ASP A 48 3.17 3.83 -0.48
N ILE A 49 3.58 2.57 -0.36
CA ILE A 49 3.04 1.64 0.64
C ILE A 49 3.77 1.65 1.99
N LEU A 50 4.84 2.45 2.15
CA LEU A 50 5.71 2.47 3.32
C LEU A 50 4.97 2.74 4.64
N PHE A 51 4.01 3.64 4.61
CA PHE A 51 3.23 3.97 5.81
C PHE A 51 2.42 2.76 6.30
N THR A 52 1.72 2.09 5.37
CA THR A 52 0.89 0.92 5.70
C THR A 52 1.73 -0.26 6.18
N THR A 53 2.92 -0.49 5.59
CA THR A 53 3.80 -1.59 6.03
C THR A 53 4.40 -1.35 7.40
N ASN A 54 4.81 -0.12 7.70
CA ASN A 54 5.31 0.26 9.02
C ASN A 54 4.23 0.10 10.09
N LEU A 55 2.99 0.47 9.79
CA LEU A 55 1.84 0.22 10.67
C LEU A 55 1.64 -1.27 10.95
N LEU A 56 1.65 -2.11 9.90
CA LEU A 56 1.49 -3.56 10.04
C LEU A 56 2.60 -4.22 10.86
N SER A 57 3.82 -3.67 10.79
CA SER A 57 4.98 -4.16 11.56
C SER A 57 4.79 -4.02 13.08
N GLN A 58 3.96 -3.09 13.55
CA GLN A 58 3.68 -2.91 14.97
C GLN A 58 2.87 -4.08 15.57
N PHE A 59 2.14 -4.83 14.74
CA PHE A 59 1.28 -5.95 15.16
C PHE A 59 1.93 -7.33 15.03
N PHE A 60 3.26 -7.39 14.95
CA PHE A 60 4.04 -8.61 14.72
C PHE A 60 4.10 -9.57 15.92
N SER A 61 3.90 -9.03 17.13
CA SER A 61 3.85 -9.80 18.38
C SER A 61 2.60 -10.66 18.43
N GLU A 62 1.43 -10.06 18.16
CA GLU A 62 0.10 -10.65 18.30
C GLU A 62 -0.76 -10.42 17.04
N PRO A 63 -0.57 -11.27 16.01
CA PRO A 63 -1.24 -11.14 14.73
C PRO A 63 -2.70 -11.61 14.83
N THR A 64 -3.63 -10.77 14.38
CA THR A 64 -5.05 -11.08 14.34
C THR A 64 -5.55 -11.21 12.90
N ARG A 65 -6.73 -11.82 12.73
CA ARG A 65 -7.38 -11.93 11.42
C ARG A 65 -7.77 -10.57 10.83
N SER A 66 -8.02 -9.57 11.68
CA SER A 66 -8.25 -8.18 11.26
C SER A 66 -6.98 -7.58 10.64
N HIS A 67 -5.81 -7.78 11.27
CA HIS A 67 -4.54 -7.35 10.69
C HIS A 67 -4.26 -8.06 9.35
N TRP A 68 -4.64 -9.34 9.20
CA TRP A 68 -4.52 -10.04 7.93
C TRP A 68 -5.42 -9.46 6.81
N ASN A 69 -6.58 -8.91 7.17
CA ASN A 69 -7.44 -8.23 6.20
C ASN A 69 -6.79 -6.95 5.65
N LEU A 70 -6.02 -6.23 6.48
CA LEU A 70 -5.22 -5.08 6.04
C LEU A 70 -4.10 -5.47 5.10
N VAL A 71 -3.39 -6.56 5.39
CA VAL A 71 -2.38 -7.11 4.48
C VAL A 71 -3.03 -7.45 3.12
N LYS A 72 -4.20 -8.09 3.12
CA LYS A 72 -4.93 -8.38 1.88
C LYS A 72 -5.40 -7.12 1.15
N HIS A 73 -5.83 -6.08 1.87
CA HIS A 73 -6.17 -4.78 1.28
C HIS A 73 -4.98 -4.17 0.55
N LEU A 74 -3.82 -4.17 1.19
CA LEU A 74 -2.57 -3.70 0.59
C LEU A 74 -2.19 -4.53 -0.64
N LEU A 75 -2.27 -5.86 -0.57
CA LEU A 75 -2.01 -6.72 -1.72
C LEU A 75 -2.97 -6.48 -2.89
N ARG A 76 -4.23 -6.11 -2.63
CA ARG A 76 -5.20 -5.74 -3.67
C ARG A 76 -4.88 -4.38 -4.30
N TYR A 77 -4.42 -3.41 -3.50
CA TYR A 77 -3.89 -2.15 -4.01
C TYR A 77 -2.71 -2.41 -4.95
N LEU A 78 -1.73 -3.20 -4.48
CA LEU A 78 -0.54 -3.59 -5.25
C LEU A 78 -0.91 -4.28 -6.58
N ASN A 79 -1.85 -5.22 -6.57
CA ASN A 79 -2.31 -5.86 -7.80
C ASN A 79 -3.00 -4.88 -8.77
N GLY A 80 -3.69 -3.88 -8.22
CA GLY A 80 -4.39 -2.84 -8.97
C GLY A 80 -3.48 -1.80 -9.63
N THR A 81 -2.28 -1.59 -9.08
CA THR A 81 -1.34 -0.55 -9.52
C THR A 81 -0.20 -1.07 -10.37
N GLN A 82 -0.10 -2.39 -10.63
CA GLN A 82 0.99 -2.98 -11.44
C GLN A 82 1.11 -2.39 -12.85
N GLY A 83 0.01 -1.89 -13.42
CA GLY A 83 -0.02 -1.27 -14.75
C GLY A 83 0.19 0.25 -14.75
N LEU A 84 0.34 0.88 -13.57
CA LEU A 84 0.60 2.31 -13.46
C LEU A 84 2.10 2.56 -13.52
N GLY A 85 2.51 3.41 -14.45
CA GLY A 85 3.91 3.80 -14.64
C GLY A 85 4.00 5.17 -15.27
N ILE A 86 5.15 5.82 -15.12
CA ILE A 86 5.42 7.11 -15.74
C ILE A 86 5.86 6.86 -17.18
N ASN A 87 5.00 7.19 -18.15
CA ASN A 87 5.32 7.11 -19.57
C ASN A 87 6.03 8.39 -20.02
N TYR A 88 7.35 8.31 -20.22
CA TYR A 88 8.13 9.40 -20.82
C TYR A 88 8.03 9.33 -22.35
N THR A 89 7.06 10.00 -22.94
CA THR A 89 7.01 10.20 -24.40
C THR A 89 7.82 11.42 -24.80
N LYS A 90 8.72 11.27 -25.79
CA LYS A 90 9.44 12.40 -26.39
C LYS A 90 8.42 13.29 -27.11
N ALA A 91 8.10 14.46 -26.55
CA ALA A 91 7.14 15.37 -27.15
C ALA A 91 7.66 15.84 -28.51
N GLN A 92 7.05 15.36 -29.61
CA GLN A 92 7.46 15.77 -30.95
C GLN A 92 7.09 17.23 -31.29
N GLN A 93 6.39 17.96 -30.41
CA GLN A 93 5.90 19.32 -30.71
C GLN A 93 6.14 20.39 -29.64
N HIS A 94 6.85 20.11 -28.55
CA HIS A 94 7.22 21.15 -27.58
C HIS A 94 8.73 21.22 -27.41
N LYS A 95 9.32 22.30 -27.95
CA LYS A 95 10.69 22.77 -27.66
C LYS A 95 10.94 22.74 -26.15
N ASP A 96 11.85 21.88 -25.72
CA ASP A 96 12.76 22.04 -24.58
C ASP A 96 12.20 22.65 -23.29
N LYS A 97 10.97 22.30 -22.88
CA LYS A 97 10.42 22.75 -21.59
C LYS A 97 9.93 21.57 -20.76
N LEU A 98 10.78 21.14 -19.82
CA LEU A 98 10.39 20.26 -18.72
C LEU A 98 9.42 21.03 -17.82
N VAL A 99 8.16 20.61 -17.77
CA VAL A 99 7.15 21.16 -16.86
C VAL A 99 7.01 20.17 -15.70
N GLY A 100 7.37 20.59 -14.49
CA GLY A 100 7.14 19.84 -13.26
C GLY A 100 5.99 20.46 -12.49
N TRP A 101 5.03 19.64 -12.07
CA TRP A 101 4.02 20.02 -11.09
C TRP A 101 4.46 19.49 -9.72
N ALA A 102 4.50 20.37 -8.73
CA ALA A 102 4.72 20.00 -7.33
C ALA A 102 3.41 20.23 -6.60
N ASP A 103 2.81 19.16 -6.10
CA ASP A 103 1.63 19.23 -5.23
C ASP A 103 2.11 19.24 -3.77
N ALA A 104 1.66 20.24 -3.01
CA ALA A 104 2.11 20.49 -1.66
C ALA A 104 0.89 20.58 -0.72
N ASP A 105 0.26 19.44 -0.47
CA ASP A 105 -0.74 19.32 0.58
C ASP A 105 -0.05 18.96 1.91
N TYR A 106 0.45 19.99 2.61
CA TYR A 106 0.85 19.89 4.02
C TYR A 106 -0.11 20.75 4.85
N ALA A 107 -1.23 20.14 5.27
CA ALA A 107 -2.08 20.71 6.31
C ALA A 107 -1.49 20.33 7.67
N THR A 108 -1.17 21.36 8.46
CA THR A 108 -0.65 21.29 9.83
C THR A 108 -1.78 21.12 10.84
#